data_AF-A0A4P6MHD8-F1
#
_entry.id   AF-A0A4P6MHD8-F1
#
_cell.length_a   1.000
_cell.length_b   1.000
_cell.length_c   1.000
_cell.angle_alpha   90.00
_cell.angle_beta   90.00
_cell.angle_gamma   90.00
#
_symmetry.space_group_name_H-M   'P 1'
#
loop_
_entity.id
_entity.type
_entity.pdbx_description
1 polymer ?
#
loop_
_entity_poly.entity_id
_entity_poly.type
_entity_poly.pdbx_seq_one_letter_code
_entity_poly.pdbx_strand_id
1 'polypeptide(L)'
;MRNATMMLVALGFGLSACDEIAVMDDPDALLDLRGNKSCVRAVNATAGVSNARPNTTLPVVEVNQYIIDVPGSGSYFCYTDDNGSARQLVKMGA
;
A
#
# COMPACT_ATOMS: atom_id res chain seq x y z
N MET A 1 33.02 -25.70 -17.10
CA MET A 1 31.89 -26.24 -16.32
C MET A 1 31.56 -25.26 -15.20
N ARG A 2 30.35 -24.66 -15.29
CA ARG A 2 29.51 -24.00 -14.28
C ARG A 2 30.07 -22.84 -13.42
N ASN A 3 29.80 -21.63 -13.91
CA ASN A 3 29.70 -20.36 -13.17
C ASN A 3 28.76 -20.50 -11.96
N ALA A 4 29.29 -20.34 -10.74
CA ALA A 4 28.54 -20.37 -9.49
C ALA A 4 28.01 -18.98 -9.04
N THR A 5 28.28 -17.92 -9.80
CA THR A 5 28.00 -16.52 -9.38
C THR A 5 26.55 -16.07 -9.63
N MET A 6 25.71 -16.90 -10.26
CA MET A 6 24.36 -16.53 -10.70
C MET A 6 23.24 -17.03 -9.75
N MET A 7 23.50 -17.13 -8.44
CA MET A 7 22.53 -17.69 -7.49
C MET A 7 22.12 -16.76 -6.33
N LEU A 8 22.65 -15.52 -6.26
CA LEU A 8 22.36 -14.62 -5.13
C LEU A 8 21.34 -13.49 -5.41
N VAL A 9 20.89 -13.29 -6.66
CA VAL A 9 20.04 -12.14 -7.01
C VAL A 9 18.54 -12.39 -6.78
N ALA A 10 18.13 -13.64 -6.52
CA ALA A 10 16.71 -14.00 -6.40
C ALA A 10 16.07 -13.72 -5.02
N LEU A 11 16.86 -13.41 -3.98
CA LEU A 11 16.36 -13.19 -2.61
C LEU A 11 15.84 -11.77 -2.35
N GLY A 12 16.08 -10.82 -3.25
CA GLY A 12 15.78 -9.40 -3.03
C GLY A 12 14.37 -8.94 -3.41
N PHE A 13 13.62 -9.72 -4.19
CA PHE A 13 12.29 -9.34 -4.70
C PHE A 13 11.11 -9.84 -3.84
N GLY A 14 11.39 -10.46 -2.69
CA GLY A 14 10.42 -11.31 -2.00
C GLY A 14 9.39 -10.60 -1.11
N LEU A 15 9.73 -9.50 -0.44
CA LEU A 15 8.87 -9.07 0.69
C LEU A 15 7.51 -8.50 0.27
N SER A 16 7.44 -7.69 -0.80
CA SER A 16 6.16 -7.09 -1.20
C SER A 16 5.19 -8.07 -1.88
N ALA A 17 5.74 -9.10 -2.52
CA ALA A 17 4.97 -10.14 -3.20
C ALA A 17 4.55 -11.28 -2.26
N CYS A 18 5.33 -11.56 -1.22
CA CYS A 18 4.97 -12.56 -0.22
C CYS A 18 3.63 -12.24 0.48
N ASP A 19 3.36 -10.97 0.75
CA ASP A 19 2.07 -10.58 1.35
C ASP A 19 0.90 -10.86 0.40
N GLU A 20 1.07 -10.62 -0.91
CA GLU A 20 0.02 -10.91 -1.91
C GLU A 20 -0.20 -12.42 -2.05
N ILE A 21 0.87 -13.22 -1.99
CA ILE A 21 0.79 -14.68 -2.01
C ILE A 21 0.04 -15.22 -0.78
N ALA A 22 0.25 -14.60 0.39
CA ALA A 22 -0.37 -15.02 1.64
C ALA A 22 -1.91 -14.85 1.64
N VAL A 23 -2.44 -13.95 0.81
CA VAL A 23 -3.89 -13.68 0.68
C VAL A 23 -4.42 -14.01 -0.71
N MET A 24 -3.65 -14.71 -1.55
CA MET A 24 -3.99 -14.92 -2.96
C MET A 24 -5.29 -15.70 -3.18
N ASP A 25 -5.65 -16.56 -2.22
CA ASP A 25 -6.88 -17.34 -2.26
C ASP A 25 -8.12 -16.55 -1.78
N ASP A 26 -7.93 -15.32 -1.27
CA ASP A 26 -8.99 -14.38 -0.86
C ASP A 26 -8.90 -13.11 -1.73
N PRO A 27 -9.74 -13.00 -2.78
CA PRO A 27 -9.67 -11.88 -3.71
C PRO A 27 -9.96 -10.53 -3.04
N ASP A 28 -10.81 -10.50 -2.01
CA ASP A 28 -11.17 -9.27 -1.32
C ASP A 28 -10.00 -8.81 -0.43
N ALA A 29 -9.35 -9.73 0.29
CA ALA A 29 -8.16 -9.43 1.07
C ALA A 29 -6.97 -8.99 0.18
N LEU A 30 -6.84 -9.57 -1.02
CA LEU A 30 -5.83 -9.16 -1.99
C LEU A 30 -6.07 -7.73 -2.51
N LEU A 31 -7.33 -7.37 -2.78
CA LEU A 31 -7.70 -6.01 -3.18
C LEU A 31 -7.46 -5.00 -2.07
N ASP A 32 -7.80 -5.33 -0.83
CA ASP A 32 -7.54 -4.48 0.34
C ASP A 32 -6.04 -4.22 0.51
N LEU A 33 -5.22 -5.28 0.45
CA LEU A 33 -3.77 -5.18 0.54
C LEU A 33 -3.18 -4.27 -0.57
N ARG A 34 -3.65 -4.44 -1.80
CA ARG A 34 -3.21 -3.63 -2.95
C ARG A 34 -3.61 -2.17 -2.78
N GLY A 35 -4.87 -1.92 -2.42
CA GLY A 35 -5.41 -0.59 -2.20
C GLY A 35 -4.64 0.15 -1.12
N ASN A 36 -4.44 -0.50 0.03
CA ASN A 36 -3.68 0.03 1.15
C ASN A 36 -2.24 0.40 0.75
N LYS A 37 -1.50 -0.54 0.14
CA LYS A 37 -0.14 -0.29 -0.35
C LYS A 37 -0.09 0.84 -1.38
N SER A 38 -1.07 0.90 -2.28
CA SER A 38 -1.16 1.92 -3.32
C SER A 38 -1.40 3.31 -2.72
N CYS A 39 -2.32 3.42 -1.76
CA CYS A 39 -2.61 4.65 -1.04
C CYS A 39 -1.43 5.16 -0.21
N VAL A 40 -0.74 4.28 0.52
CA VAL A 40 0.48 4.65 1.26
C VAL A 40 1.54 5.21 0.31
N ARG A 41 1.79 4.55 -0.84
CA ARG A 41 2.74 5.06 -1.84
C ARG A 41 2.32 6.42 -2.40
N ALA A 42 1.04 6.59 -2.74
CA ALA A 42 0.52 7.83 -3.29
C ALA A 42 0.68 8.98 -2.28
N VAL A 43 0.33 8.77 -1.02
CA VAL A 43 0.46 9.79 0.04
C VAL A 43 1.91 10.11 0.35
N ASN A 44 2.80 9.11 0.42
CA ASN A 44 4.24 9.35 0.55
C ASN A 44 4.77 10.26 -0.57
N ALA A 45 4.39 9.98 -1.82
CA ALA A 45 4.79 10.79 -2.97
C ALA A 45 4.19 12.21 -2.93
N THR A 46 2.92 12.35 -2.57
CA THR A 46 2.23 13.66 -2.49
C THR A 46 2.73 14.52 -1.33
N ALA A 47 2.99 13.92 -0.16
CA ALA A 47 3.42 14.64 1.03
C ALA A 47 4.95 14.79 1.14
N GLY A 48 5.73 14.15 0.26
CA GLY A 48 7.19 14.21 0.28
C GLY A 48 7.82 13.48 1.47
N VAL A 49 7.21 12.38 1.92
CA VAL A 49 7.66 11.58 3.07
C VAL A 49 7.82 10.10 2.69
N SER A 50 8.37 9.29 3.59
CA SER A 50 8.55 7.84 3.40
C SER A 50 7.93 6.99 4.52
N ASN A 51 7.28 7.63 5.48
CA ASN A 51 6.79 7.00 6.71
C ASN A 51 5.27 7.17 6.92
N ALA A 52 4.51 7.47 5.86
CA ALA A 52 3.06 7.44 5.92
C ALA A 52 2.55 6.02 6.22
N ARG A 53 1.44 5.89 6.95
CA ARG A 53 0.91 4.61 7.43
C ARG A 53 -0.61 4.57 7.38
N PRO A 54 -1.23 3.40 7.20
CA PRO A 54 -2.67 3.26 7.33
C PRO A 54 -3.12 3.66 8.72
N ASN A 55 -4.20 4.43 8.79
CA ASN A 55 -4.88 4.74 10.04
C ASN A 55 -5.70 3.51 10.47
N THR A 56 -5.44 3.00 11.66
CA THR A 56 -6.13 1.82 12.22
C THR A 56 -7.15 2.19 13.31
N THR A 57 -7.34 3.50 13.55
CA THR A 57 -8.20 4.02 14.62
C THR A 57 -9.54 4.51 14.07
N LEU A 58 -9.53 5.17 12.91
CA LEU A 58 -10.73 5.65 12.25
C LEU A 58 -11.36 4.53 11.42
N PRO A 59 -12.62 4.16 11.67
CA PRO A 59 -13.28 3.13 10.89
C PRO A 59 -13.55 3.63 9.47
N VAL A 60 -13.26 2.79 8.49
CA VAL A 60 -13.69 2.97 7.10
C VAL A 60 -14.75 1.93 6.81
N VAL A 61 -15.92 2.36 6.34
CA VAL A 61 -17.09 1.50 6.11
C VAL A 61 -17.30 1.14 4.64
N GLU A 62 -16.63 1.86 3.74
CA GLU A 62 -16.74 1.70 2.30
C GLU A 62 -15.53 0.97 1.72
N VAL A 63 -15.77 0.13 0.72
CA VAL A 63 -14.70 -0.49 -0.07
C VAL A 63 -13.92 0.56 -0.86
N ASN A 64 -12.67 0.24 -1.20
CA ASN A 64 -11.80 1.12 -1.99
C ASN A 64 -11.53 2.49 -1.36
N GLN A 65 -11.70 2.61 -0.04
CA GLN A 65 -11.40 3.82 0.72
C GLN A 65 -10.41 3.51 1.83
N TYR A 66 -9.44 4.40 2.01
CA TYR A 66 -8.39 4.23 3.00
C TYR A 66 -8.06 5.58 3.64
N ILE A 67 -7.79 5.57 4.94
CA ILE A 67 -7.25 6.73 5.63
C ILE A 67 -5.75 6.48 5.86
N ILE A 68 -4.91 7.38 5.38
CA ILE A 68 -3.47 7.29 5.52
C ILE A 68 -2.97 8.47 6.36
N ASP A 69 -2.30 8.17 7.47
CA ASP A 69 -1.68 9.15 8.34
C ASP A 69 -0.26 9.49 7.87
N VAL A 70 0.05 10.78 7.91
CA VAL A 70 1.41 11.31 7.77
C VAL A 70 1.84 11.86 9.12
N PRO A 71 2.84 11.22 9.79
CA PRO A 71 3.30 11.67 11.09
C PRO A 71 3.68 13.15 11.09
N GLY A 72 3.04 13.94 11.95
CA GLY A 72 3.29 15.37 12.11
C GLY A 72 2.68 16.30 11.03
N SER A 73 1.90 15.77 10.07
CA SER A 73 1.32 16.57 8.97
C SER A 73 -0.21 16.44 8.82
N GLY A 74 -0.80 15.36 9.35
CA GLY A 74 -2.23 15.07 9.30
C GLY A 74 -2.53 13.80 8.50
N SER A 75 -3.76 13.65 8.03
CA SER A 75 -4.23 12.44 7.36
C SER A 75 -4.80 12.74 5.98
N TYR A 76 -4.87 11.70 5.15
CA TYR A 76 -5.46 11.75 3.81
C TYR A 76 -6.52 10.66 3.67
N PHE A 77 -7.67 11.03 3.11
CA PHE A 77 -8.56 10.06 2.48
C PHE A 77 -8.02 9.70 1.11
N CYS A 78 -7.88 8.40 0.86
CA CYS A 78 -7.45 7.85 -0.41
C CYS A 78 -8.54 6.95 -0.99
N TYR A 79 -8.86 7.15 -2.26
CA TYR A 79 -9.81 6.34 -3.01
C TYR A 79 -9.07 5.52 -4.06
N THR A 80 -9.43 4.25 -4.21
CA THR A 80 -8.87 3.34 -5.22
C THR A 80 -9.88 2.98 -6.29
N ASP A 81 -9.39 2.47 -7.42
CA ASP A 81 -10.23 1.74 -8.38
C ASP A 81 -10.44 0.28 -7.93
N ASP A 82 -11.21 -0.46 -8.72
CA ASP A 82 -11.55 -1.87 -8.48
C ASP A 82 -10.34 -2.81 -8.55
N ASN A 83 -9.16 -2.33 -8.98
CA ASN A 83 -7.91 -3.09 -8.97
C ASN A 83 -7.03 -2.75 -7.76
N GLY A 84 -7.49 -1.90 -6.84
CA GLY A 84 -6.71 -1.40 -5.71
C GLY A 84 -5.67 -0.35 -6.10
N SER A 85 -5.82 0.34 -7.22
CA SER A 85 -4.91 1.43 -7.61
C SER A 85 -5.44 2.78 -7.12
N ALA A 86 -4.61 3.56 -6.42
CA ALA A 86 -4.99 4.89 -5.91
C ALA A 86 -5.35 5.85 -7.06
N ARG A 87 -6.50 6.52 -6.94
CA ARG A 87 -7.07 7.44 -7.94
C ARG A 87 -7.20 8.86 -7.44
N GLN A 88 -7.51 9.04 -6.15
CA GLN A 88 -7.77 10.35 -5.56
C GLN A 88 -7.25 10.40 -4.13
N LEU A 89 -6.65 11.53 -3.78
CA LEU A 89 -6.23 11.86 -2.42
C LEU A 89 -6.90 13.16 -1.98
N VAL A 90 -7.49 13.17 -0.79
CA VAL A 90 -8.10 14.34 -0.16
C VAL A 90 -7.47 14.51 1.21
N LYS A 91 -6.81 15.66 1.43
CA LYS A 91 -6.26 15.96 2.76
C LYS A 91 -7.39 16.21 3.75
N MET A 92 -7.32 15.56 4.90
CA MET A 92 -8.30 15.70 5.98
C MET A 92 -7.91 16.88 6.86
N GLY A 93 -8.83 17.87 6.99
CA GLY A 93 -8.60 19.05 7.82
C GLY A 93 -7.52 19.97 7.26
N ALA A 94 -7.94 20.96 6.48
CA ALA A 94 -7.14 22.15 6.16
C ALA A 94 -7.50 23.28 7.13
#